data_AF-A0A3P7DSN0-F1
#
_entry.id   AF-A0A3P7DSN0-F1
#
_cell.length_a   1.000
_cell.length_b   1.000
_cell.length_c   1.000
_cell.angle_alpha   90.00
_cell.angle_beta   90.00
_cell.angle_gamma   90.00
#
_symmetry.space_group_name_H-M   'P 1'
#
loop_
_entity.id
_entity.type
_entity.pdbx_description
1 polymer ?
#
loop_
_entity_poly.entity_id
_entity_poly.type
_entity_poly.pdbx_seq_one_letter_code
_entity_poly.pdbx_strand_id
1 'polypeptide(L)'
;MKGLICVIFFFVHGLRRVHTELIATPNKRQTTNDETDVPLEPNCSQPICLGPLSQIYCSGKLIHATWMFGMQETCPGNMMRKSPELILELFTNLTYPLKREQFQKFCGENFANISYLKQATLEDWTEEPENIRRLQNTGKFARKLNELWKVLAREFVEQVHKTPELFPILPVSNAFIVPGGSFQIYFYWDSYWINKGLLFSNMSTTVRQILENLASVVRFHGFIPNSGSVQ
;
A
#
# COMPACT_ATOMS: atom_id res chain seq x y z
N MET A 1 -39.09 -15.17 -5.49
CA MET A 1 -39.35 -13.77 -5.92
C MET A 1 -38.01 -13.03 -5.93
N LYS A 2 -37.68 -12.36 -7.05
CA LYS A 2 -36.41 -11.65 -7.37
C LYS A 2 -35.21 -12.59 -7.63
N GLY A 3 -34.60 -12.74 -8.80
CA GLY A 3 -34.56 -11.91 -10.01
C GLY A 3 -33.38 -10.95 -9.98
N LEU A 4 -32.20 -11.37 -10.46
CA LEU A 4 -31.06 -10.46 -10.70
C LEU A 4 -30.19 -10.94 -11.89
N ILE A 5 -30.66 -10.59 -13.08
CA ILE A 5 -29.95 -10.01 -14.23
C ILE A 5 -28.48 -10.44 -14.46
N CYS A 6 -28.29 -11.38 -15.40
CA CYS A 6 -27.04 -11.55 -16.14
C CYS A 6 -26.88 -10.41 -17.15
N VAL A 7 -25.82 -9.59 -17.00
CA VAL A 7 -25.46 -8.54 -17.95
C VAL A 7 -24.65 -9.17 -19.09
N ILE A 8 -25.32 -9.43 -20.22
CA ILE A 8 -24.69 -9.85 -21.47
C ILE A 8 -24.25 -8.58 -22.22
N PHE A 9 -22.94 -8.37 -22.34
CA PHE A 9 -22.37 -7.34 -23.19
C PHE A 9 -22.44 -7.76 -24.67
N PHE A 10 -23.45 -7.25 -25.38
CA PHE A 10 -23.43 -7.16 -26.84
C PHE A 10 -22.64 -5.90 -27.23
N PHE A 11 -21.43 -6.07 -27.78
CA PHE A 11 -20.84 -5.04 -28.65
C PHE A 11 -20.99 -5.48 -30.09
N VAL A 12 -21.90 -4.76 -30.76
CA VAL A 12 -22.28 -4.91 -32.15
C VAL A 12 -21.15 -4.47 -33.07
N HIS A 13 -20.89 -5.33 -34.07
CA HIS A 13 -20.04 -5.08 -35.24
C HIS A 13 -20.47 -3.83 -36.01
N GLY A 14 -19.52 -2.92 -36.29
CA GLY A 14 -19.70 -1.77 -37.16
C GLY A 14 -18.42 -1.41 -37.92
N LEU A 15 -18.40 -1.77 -39.20
CA LEU A 15 -17.40 -1.54 -40.25
C LEU A 15 -16.62 -0.21 -40.21
N ARG A 16 -15.28 -0.25 -40.32
CA ARG A 16 -14.54 0.21 -41.52
C ARG A 16 -13.01 -0.02 -41.42
N ARG A 17 -12.57 -0.80 -42.40
CA ARG A 17 -11.25 -1.09 -42.96
C ARG A 17 -10.30 0.13 -43.07
N VAL A 18 -9.13 0.07 -42.42
CA VAL A 18 -7.87 0.65 -42.91
C VAL A 18 -6.74 -0.34 -42.55
N HIS A 19 -6.03 -0.79 -43.58
CA HIS A 19 -4.81 -1.59 -43.50
C HIS A 19 -3.63 -0.72 -43.06
N THR A 20 -2.86 -1.12 -42.05
CA THR A 20 -1.38 -1.12 -42.12
C THR A 20 -0.84 -2.07 -41.05
N GLU A 21 0.21 -2.77 -41.42
CA GLU A 21 0.83 -3.93 -40.79
C GLU A 21 1.25 -3.68 -39.32
N LEU A 22 0.78 -4.55 -38.42
CA LEU A 22 1.37 -4.75 -37.10
C LEU A 22 1.88 -6.19 -37.03
N ILE A 23 3.18 -6.27 -37.27
CA ILE A 23 4.06 -7.40 -37.04
C ILE A 23 3.98 -7.81 -35.56
N ALA A 24 4.07 -9.12 -35.34
CA ALA A 24 4.06 -9.83 -34.05
C ALA A 24 2.68 -10.02 -33.42
N THR A 25 1.91 -10.97 -33.99
CA THR A 25 0.92 -11.74 -33.22
C THR A 25 1.59 -12.31 -31.98
N PRO A 26 1.10 -12.00 -30.75
CA PRO A 26 1.47 -12.76 -29.58
C PRO A 26 1.05 -14.20 -29.86
N ASN A 27 1.95 -15.15 -29.66
CA ASN A 27 1.60 -16.56 -29.55
C ASN A 27 0.46 -16.66 -28.53
N LYS A 28 -0.79 -16.71 -29.01
CA LYS A 28 -1.91 -17.21 -28.23
C LYS A 28 -1.49 -18.62 -27.88
N ARG A 29 -1.03 -18.81 -26.65
CA ARG A 29 -1.08 -20.14 -26.04
C ARG A 29 -2.52 -20.57 -26.22
N GLN A 30 -2.73 -21.54 -27.10
CA GLN A 30 -3.96 -22.31 -27.16
C GLN A 30 -4.02 -23.06 -25.83
N THR A 31 -4.59 -22.44 -24.80
CA THR A 31 -5.06 -23.18 -23.63
C THR A 31 -6.39 -23.79 -24.04
N THR A 32 -6.32 -24.97 -24.67
CA THR A 32 -7.51 -25.75 -25.06
C THR A 32 -8.08 -26.58 -23.92
N ASN A 33 -7.55 -26.45 -22.71
CA ASN A 33 -8.06 -27.18 -21.57
C ASN A 33 -8.64 -26.16 -20.59
N ASP A 34 -9.95 -26.25 -20.36
CA ASP A 34 -10.67 -25.70 -19.21
C ASP A 34 -10.27 -26.48 -17.95
N GLU A 35 -8.97 -26.62 -17.73
CA GLU A 35 -8.36 -27.31 -16.60
C GLU A 35 -7.78 -26.23 -15.69
N THR A 36 -8.29 -26.16 -14.48
CA THR A 36 -7.75 -25.31 -13.44
C THR A 36 -6.54 -26.02 -12.83
N ASP A 37 -5.39 -25.34 -12.77
CA ASP A 37 -4.23 -25.83 -12.02
C ASP A 37 -4.62 -26.06 -10.54
N VAL A 38 -4.00 -27.06 -9.92
CA VAL A 38 -4.11 -27.26 -8.47
C VAL A 38 -3.65 -25.96 -7.79
N PRO A 39 -4.45 -25.37 -6.87
CA PRO A 39 -4.03 -24.19 -6.15
C PRO A 39 -2.67 -24.41 -5.49
N LEU A 40 -1.76 -23.45 -5.63
CA LEU A 40 -0.49 -23.49 -4.91
C LEU A 40 -0.80 -23.45 -3.40
N GLU A 41 -0.56 -24.56 -2.72
CA GLU A 41 -0.66 -24.58 -1.25
C GLU A 41 0.46 -23.73 -0.66
N PRO A 42 0.15 -22.75 0.21
CA PRO A 42 1.19 -21.98 0.88
C PRO A 42 2.01 -22.91 1.78
N ASN A 43 3.33 -22.70 1.82
CA ASN A 43 4.19 -23.45 2.73
C ASN A 43 3.95 -23.00 4.18
N CYS A 44 3.04 -23.69 4.88
CA CYS A 44 2.74 -23.44 6.29
C CYS A 44 3.88 -23.85 7.24
N SER A 45 4.95 -24.49 6.75
CA SER A 45 6.08 -24.91 7.59
C SER A 45 7.08 -23.79 7.83
N GLN A 46 7.09 -22.76 6.97
CA GLN A 46 7.99 -21.63 7.11
C GLN A 46 7.27 -20.43 7.73
N PRO A 47 7.79 -19.85 8.83
CA PRO A 47 7.20 -18.64 9.40
C PRO A 47 7.37 -17.47 8.42
N ILE A 48 6.26 -16.88 8.00
CA ILE A 48 6.22 -15.74 7.07
C ILE A 48 6.67 -14.45 7.78
N CYS A 49 6.38 -14.35 9.08
CA CYS A 49 6.72 -13.19 9.89
C CYS A 49 7.57 -13.60 11.09
N LEU A 50 8.76 -13.04 11.16
CA LEU A 50 9.80 -13.35 12.14
C LEU A 50 10.23 -12.10 12.90
N GLY A 51 10.98 -12.30 13.99
CA GLY A 51 11.57 -11.22 14.77
C GLY A 51 10.73 -10.77 15.98
N PRO A 52 11.23 -9.79 16.74
CA PRO A 52 10.65 -9.39 18.03
C PRO A 52 9.23 -8.82 17.91
N LEU A 53 8.89 -8.23 16.76
CA LEU A 53 7.58 -7.65 16.51
C LEU A 53 6.51 -8.66 16.06
N SER A 54 6.90 -9.91 15.75
CA SER A 54 5.99 -10.94 15.22
C SER A 54 4.80 -11.26 16.14
N GLN A 55 5.02 -11.21 17.47
CA GLN A 55 3.98 -11.45 18.48
C GLN A 55 2.96 -10.29 18.60
N ILE A 56 3.27 -9.14 18.02
CA ILE A 56 2.41 -7.96 18.02
C ILE A 56 1.60 -7.90 16.73
N TYR A 57 2.25 -8.07 15.58
CA TYR A 57 1.62 -7.80 14.28
C TYR A 57 1.15 -9.05 13.53
N CYS A 58 1.74 -10.22 13.79
CA CYS A 58 1.61 -11.36 12.88
C CYS A 58 0.89 -12.55 13.52
N SER A 59 1.32 -12.95 14.71
CA SER A 59 0.70 -14.05 15.45
C SER A 59 0.65 -13.74 16.93
N GLY A 60 -0.06 -14.55 17.70
CA GLY A 60 -0.15 -14.40 19.16
C GLY A 60 -1.48 -13.84 19.65
N LYS A 61 -1.60 -13.79 20.98
CA LYS A 61 -2.85 -13.45 21.68
C LYS A 61 -3.24 -11.98 21.53
N LEU A 62 -2.26 -11.08 21.37
CA LEU A 62 -2.50 -9.65 21.19
C LEU A 62 -3.24 -9.40 19.88
N ILE A 63 -2.63 -9.74 18.74
CA ILE A 63 -3.26 -9.55 17.42
C ILE A 63 -4.61 -10.27 17.35
N HIS A 64 -4.72 -11.49 17.91
CA HIS A 64 -5.99 -12.21 17.98
C HIS A 64 -7.09 -11.41 18.71
N ALA A 65 -6.81 -10.87 19.91
CA ALA A 65 -7.76 -10.06 20.65
C ALA A 65 -8.15 -8.78 19.89
N THR A 66 -7.20 -8.15 19.19
CA THR A 66 -7.48 -6.95 18.39
C THR A 66 -8.49 -7.20 17.29
N TRP A 67 -8.36 -8.32 16.56
CA TRP A 67 -9.31 -8.72 15.52
C TRP A 67 -10.65 -9.09 16.12
N MET A 68 -10.67 -9.85 17.23
CA MET A 68 -11.90 -10.24 17.91
C MET A 68 -12.73 -9.04 18.40
N PHE A 69 -12.07 -7.94 18.80
CA PHE A 69 -12.74 -6.72 19.26
C PHE A 69 -12.86 -5.61 18.20
N GLY A 70 -12.39 -5.84 16.96
CA GLY A 70 -12.45 -4.88 15.86
C GLY A 70 -11.59 -3.63 16.09
N MET A 71 -10.42 -3.80 16.70
CA MET A 71 -9.49 -2.72 17.05
C MET A 71 -8.19 -2.72 16.24
N GLN A 72 -8.05 -3.62 15.26
CA GLN A 72 -6.82 -3.88 14.52
C GLN A 72 -6.19 -2.63 13.86
N GLU A 73 -7.01 -1.67 13.43
CA GLU A 73 -6.55 -0.40 12.81
C GLU A 73 -5.92 0.57 13.82
N THR A 74 -6.29 0.47 15.10
CA THR A 74 -5.80 1.39 16.15
C THR A 74 -4.85 0.72 17.13
N CYS A 75 -4.89 -0.60 17.20
CA CYS A 75 -4.17 -1.43 18.16
C CYS A 75 -3.94 -2.78 17.46
N PRO A 76 -2.73 -3.11 16.98
CA PRO A 76 -1.48 -2.34 17.06
C PRO A 76 -1.27 -1.34 15.90
N GLY A 77 -2.28 -1.00 15.09
CA GLY A 77 -2.11 -0.11 13.93
C GLY A 77 -1.73 1.36 14.21
N ASN A 78 -1.59 1.75 15.48
CA ASN A 78 -1.04 3.03 15.90
C ASN A 78 0.38 2.88 16.45
N MET A 79 1.08 4.00 16.66
CA MET A 79 2.41 3.99 17.29
C MET A 79 2.34 3.41 18.71
N MET A 80 3.30 2.55 19.05
CA MET A 80 3.54 2.07 20.41
C MET A 80 4.12 3.17 21.29
N ARG A 81 3.54 3.37 22.48
CA ARG A 81 4.05 4.33 23.49
C ARG A 81 5.22 3.79 24.30
N LYS A 82 5.43 2.48 24.26
CA LYS A 82 6.40 1.73 25.07
C LYS A 82 7.11 0.73 24.16
N SER A 83 8.20 0.14 24.64
CA SER A 83 8.91 -0.88 23.85
C SER A 83 8.00 -2.08 23.58
N PRO A 84 8.23 -2.81 22.47
CA PRO A 84 7.48 -4.02 22.13
C PRO A 84 7.41 -5.03 23.27
N GLU A 85 8.53 -5.23 23.98
CA GLU A 85 8.66 -6.19 25.08
C GLU A 85 7.74 -5.82 26.25
N LEU A 86 7.73 -4.54 26.63
CA LEU A 86 6.90 -4.06 27.72
C LEU A 86 5.41 -4.11 27.36
N ILE A 87 5.04 -3.86 26.11
CA ILE A 87 3.65 -3.99 25.64
C ILE A 87 3.19 -5.44 25.74
N LEU A 88 4.03 -6.39 25.33
CA LEU A 88 3.73 -7.82 25.44
C LEU A 88 3.60 -8.25 26.91
N GLU A 89 4.51 -7.80 27.79
CA GLU A 89 4.43 -8.07 29.24
C GLU A 89 3.11 -7.54 29.83
N LEU A 90 2.77 -6.28 29.58
CA LEU A 90 1.53 -5.67 30.05
C LEU A 90 0.30 -6.39 29.51
N PHE A 91 0.34 -6.86 28.26
CA PHE A 91 -0.73 -7.63 27.67
C PHE A 91 -0.89 -9.00 28.34
N THR A 92 0.22 -9.70 28.62
CA THR A 92 0.19 -11.01 29.30
C THR A 92 -0.36 -10.94 30.72
N ASN A 93 -0.27 -9.78 31.37
CA ASN A 93 -0.81 -9.54 32.70
C ASN A 93 -2.33 -9.24 32.71
N LEU A 94 -2.99 -9.17 31.56
CA LEU A 94 -4.44 -9.01 31.50
C LEU A 94 -5.15 -10.28 31.97
N THR A 95 -6.16 -10.10 32.83
CA THR A 95 -6.93 -11.22 33.39
C THR A 95 -7.92 -11.79 32.38
N TYR A 96 -8.03 -13.13 32.33
CA TYR A 96 -9.02 -13.84 31.54
C TYR A 96 -10.25 -14.24 32.38
N PRO A 97 -11.47 -14.25 31.80
CA PRO A 97 -11.80 -13.96 30.40
C PRO A 97 -11.64 -12.47 30.07
N LEU A 98 -10.93 -12.18 28.96
CA LEU A 98 -10.61 -10.83 28.54
C LEU A 98 -11.87 -10.11 28.04
N LYS A 99 -12.24 -9.01 28.70
CA LYS A 99 -13.39 -8.18 28.30
C LYS A 99 -12.97 -7.07 27.34
N ARG A 100 -13.90 -6.63 26.48
CA ARG A 100 -13.66 -5.57 25.50
C ARG A 100 -13.19 -4.27 26.17
N GLU A 101 -13.78 -3.89 27.29
CA GLU A 101 -13.45 -2.64 28.00
C GLU A 101 -12.04 -2.67 28.58
N GLN A 102 -11.62 -3.82 29.11
CA GLN A 102 -10.25 -4.03 29.60
C GLN A 102 -9.24 -3.94 28.45
N PHE A 103 -9.56 -4.57 27.32
CA PHE A 103 -8.69 -4.53 26.14
C PHE A 103 -8.62 -3.13 25.52
N GLN A 104 -9.74 -2.42 25.47
CA GLN A 104 -9.79 -1.04 25.00
C GLN A 104 -8.96 -0.11 25.88
N LYS A 105 -9.02 -0.28 27.20
CA LYS A 105 -8.16 0.44 28.15
C LYS A 105 -6.69 0.14 27.89
N PHE A 106 -6.33 -1.14 27.75
CA PHE A 106 -4.98 -1.56 27.39
C PHE A 106 -4.49 -0.87 26.09
N CYS A 107 -5.30 -0.88 25.03
CA CYS A 107 -4.94 -0.22 23.78
C CYS A 107 -4.75 1.30 23.95
N GLY A 108 -5.67 1.97 24.67
CA GLY A 108 -5.61 3.41 24.93
C GLY A 108 -4.43 3.83 25.80
N GLU A 109 -3.87 2.94 26.62
CA GLU A 109 -2.69 3.19 27.45
C GLU A 109 -1.37 2.95 26.71
N ASN A 110 -1.34 2.02 25.75
CA ASN A 110 -0.11 1.53 25.12
C ASN A 110 0.09 1.94 23.66
N PHE A 111 -0.97 2.39 22.97
CA PHE A 111 -0.91 2.83 21.57
C PHE A 111 -1.42 4.27 21.43
N ALA A 112 -0.72 5.06 20.61
CA ALA A 112 -1.00 6.48 20.38
C ALA A 112 -1.25 6.75 18.90
N ASN A 113 -2.42 7.31 18.60
CA ASN A 113 -2.68 7.85 17.26
C ASN A 113 -1.87 9.14 17.08
N ILE A 114 -0.72 9.03 16.43
CA ILE A 114 0.12 10.15 16.02
C ILE A 114 0.35 10.12 14.52
N SER A 115 0.45 11.29 13.89
CA SER A 115 0.80 11.35 12.47
C SER A 115 2.27 10.98 12.29
N TYR A 116 2.53 9.91 11.55
CA TYR A 116 3.87 9.48 11.15
C TYR A 116 4.28 9.98 9.76
N LEU A 117 3.37 10.68 9.07
CA LEU A 117 3.61 11.28 7.76
C LEU A 117 3.42 12.79 7.80
N LYS A 118 4.17 13.48 6.96
CA LYS A 118 3.97 14.89 6.60
C LYS A 118 3.86 15.03 5.09
N GLN A 119 3.29 16.14 4.63
CA GLN A 119 3.29 16.48 3.22
C GLN A 119 4.71 16.72 2.74
N ALA A 120 5.09 16.08 1.64
CA ALA A 120 6.40 16.25 1.02
C ALA A 120 6.38 17.33 -0.07
N THR A 121 7.52 17.98 -0.28
CA THR A 121 7.74 18.88 -1.41
C THR A 121 8.40 18.12 -2.55
N LEU A 122 7.87 18.23 -3.76
CA LEU A 122 8.39 17.57 -4.96
C LEU A 122 9.20 18.58 -5.77
N GLU A 123 10.53 18.43 -5.78
CA GLU A 123 11.47 19.40 -6.38
C GLU A 123 11.31 19.58 -7.89
N ASP A 124 10.92 18.51 -8.59
CA ASP A 124 10.74 18.49 -10.04
C ASP A 124 9.29 18.75 -10.48
N TRP A 125 8.39 19.05 -9.53
CA TRP A 125 7.01 19.39 -9.87
C TRP A 125 6.94 20.78 -10.53
N THR A 126 6.20 20.86 -11.63
CA THR A 126 5.89 22.12 -12.33
C THR A 126 4.39 22.19 -12.62
N GLU A 127 3.82 23.40 -12.63
CA GLU A 127 2.37 23.57 -12.83
C GLU A 127 1.91 23.16 -14.23
N GLU A 128 2.71 23.51 -15.25
CA GLU A 128 2.43 23.22 -16.66
C GLU A 128 3.59 22.46 -17.33
N PRO A 129 3.77 21.15 -17.08
CA PRO A 129 4.79 20.38 -17.76
C PRO A 129 4.49 20.28 -19.26
N GLU A 130 5.54 20.29 -20.09
CA GLU A 130 5.45 20.35 -21.55
C GLU A 130 4.52 19.31 -22.17
N ASN A 131 4.56 18.08 -21.68
CA ASN A 131 3.70 16.99 -22.17
C ASN A 131 2.21 17.26 -21.92
N ILE A 132 1.87 17.91 -20.79
CA ILE A 132 0.48 18.27 -20.46
C ILE A 132 0.03 19.48 -21.29
N ARG A 133 0.90 20.47 -21.53
CA ARG A 133 0.59 21.65 -22.35
C ARG A 133 0.18 21.30 -23.77
N ARG A 134 0.78 20.24 -24.34
CA ARG A 134 0.52 19.78 -25.71
C ARG A 134 -0.78 18.97 -25.86
N LEU A 135 -1.44 18.62 -24.76
CA LEU A 135 -2.69 17.85 -24.80
C LEU A 135 -3.86 18.73 -25.28
N GLN A 136 -4.54 18.29 -26.33
CA GLN A 136 -5.73 18.95 -26.85
C GLN A 136 -6.99 18.56 -26.05
N ASN A 137 -7.36 17.28 -26.07
CA ASN A 137 -8.66 16.82 -25.55
C ASN A 137 -8.64 16.46 -24.05
N THR A 138 -7.51 15.98 -23.52
CA THR A 138 -7.39 15.49 -22.13
C THR A 138 -6.67 16.47 -21.20
N GLY A 139 -6.36 17.69 -21.67
CA GLY A 139 -5.54 18.66 -20.94
C GLY A 139 -6.12 19.06 -19.58
N LYS A 140 -7.45 19.19 -19.45
CA LYS A 140 -8.09 19.54 -18.16
C LYS A 140 -7.89 18.44 -17.11
N PHE A 141 -8.09 17.18 -17.48
CA PHE A 141 -7.87 16.05 -16.57
C PHE A 141 -6.40 15.92 -16.20
N ALA A 142 -5.50 15.99 -17.19
CA ALA A 142 -4.07 15.89 -16.95
C ALA A 142 -3.54 17.01 -16.03
N ARG A 143 -3.98 18.27 -16.23
CA ARG A 143 -3.66 19.38 -15.30
C ARG A 143 -4.16 19.11 -13.88
N LYS A 144 -5.38 18.60 -13.74
CA LYS A 144 -5.91 18.26 -12.41
C LYS A 144 -5.14 17.13 -11.75
N LEU A 145 -4.77 16.11 -12.51
CA LEU A 145 -3.92 15.01 -12.02
C LEU A 145 -2.54 15.53 -11.60
N ASN A 146 -1.95 16.44 -12.36
CA ASN A 146 -0.67 17.05 -12.01
C ASN A 146 -0.72 17.82 -10.70
N GLU A 147 -1.80 18.56 -10.43
CA GLU A 147 -2.02 19.23 -9.14
C GLU A 147 -2.09 18.23 -7.97
N LEU A 148 -2.69 17.05 -8.20
CA LEU A 148 -2.85 16.03 -7.15
C LEU A 148 -1.51 15.45 -6.69
N TRP A 149 -0.46 15.43 -7.52
CA TRP A 149 0.84 14.89 -7.11
C TRP A 149 1.38 15.55 -5.84
N LYS A 150 1.31 16.88 -5.74
CA LYS A 150 1.71 17.62 -4.53
C LYS A 150 0.82 17.33 -3.32
N VAL A 151 -0.46 17.03 -3.56
CA VAL A 151 -1.44 16.75 -2.51
C VAL A 151 -1.25 15.33 -1.97
N LEU A 152 -0.81 14.40 -2.82
CA LEU A 152 -0.58 13.00 -2.49
C LEU A 152 0.86 12.68 -2.09
N ALA A 153 1.79 13.65 -2.23
CA ALA A 153 3.17 13.51 -1.80
C ALA A 153 3.28 13.42 -0.27
N ARG A 154 3.96 12.39 0.21
CA ARG A 154 4.22 12.16 1.63
C ARG A 154 5.68 11.81 1.86
N GLU A 155 6.15 12.11 3.06
CA GLU A 155 7.42 11.64 3.60
C GLU A 155 7.23 11.35 5.09
N PHE A 156 8.09 10.50 5.64
CA PHE A 156 8.05 10.19 7.07
C PHE A 156 8.54 11.38 7.91
N VAL A 157 7.95 11.55 9.08
CA VAL A 157 8.47 12.51 10.06
C VAL A 157 9.76 11.97 10.68
N GLU A 158 10.66 12.87 11.07
CA GLU A 158 11.99 12.52 11.62
C GLU A 158 11.93 11.49 12.77
N GLN A 159 10.89 11.56 13.61
CA GLN A 159 10.72 10.63 14.73
C GLN A 159 10.64 9.15 14.29
N VAL A 160 10.06 8.89 13.13
CA VAL A 160 9.92 7.53 12.57
C VAL A 160 11.29 6.92 12.31
N HIS A 161 12.24 7.71 11.80
CA HIS A 161 13.60 7.24 11.54
C HIS A 161 14.42 7.04 12.82
N LYS A 162 14.08 7.76 13.90
CA LYS A 162 14.76 7.65 15.20
C LYS A 162 14.33 6.45 16.02
N THR A 163 13.05 6.08 15.96
CA THR A 163 12.47 4.96 16.72
C THR A 163 11.55 4.13 15.83
N PRO A 164 12.05 3.53 14.74
CA PRO A 164 11.23 2.82 13.75
C PRO A 164 10.46 1.63 14.34
N GLU A 165 11.02 0.99 15.36
CA GLU A 165 10.42 -0.15 16.07
C GLU A 165 9.10 0.17 16.76
N LEU A 166 8.83 1.45 17.04
CA LEU A 166 7.60 1.90 17.68
C LEU A 166 6.45 2.14 16.69
N PHE A 167 6.72 2.15 15.39
CA PHE A 167 5.70 2.43 14.38
C PHE A 167 5.30 1.15 13.64
N PRO A 168 4.01 1.00 13.26
CA PRO A 168 3.52 -0.15 12.51
C PRO A 168 3.81 -0.05 11.00
N ILE A 169 4.96 0.54 10.63
CA ILE A 169 5.33 0.85 9.25
C ILE A 169 6.80 0.53 8.96
N LEU A 170 7.11 0.32 7.68
CA LEU A 170 8.44 0.21 7.14
C LEU A 170 8.88 1.58 6.60
N PRO A 171 9.82 2.28 7.27
CA PRO A 171 10.22 3.60 6.83
C PRO A 171 11.13 3.56 5.60
N VAL A 172 10.97 4.54 4.72
CA VAL A 172 11.84 4.79 3.56
C VAL A 172 12.31 6.24 3.55
N SER A 173 13.49 6.50 2.99
CA SER A 173 14.17 7.79 3.18
C SER A 173 13.66 8.92 2.28
N ASN A 174 13.21 8.60 1.06
CA ASN A 174 12.75 9.61 0.12
C ASN A 174 11.23 9.81 0.20
N ALA A 175 10.76 10.95 -0.31
CA ALA A 175 9.35 11.18 -0.55
C ALA A 175 8.74 10.14 -1.49
N PHE A 176 7.44 9.90 -1.32
CA PHE A 176 6.65 9.01 -2.15
C PHE A 176 5.25 9.57 -2.37
N ILE A 177 4.53 9.02 -3.36
CA ILE A 177 3.14 9.39 -3.64
C ILE A 177 2.23 8.28 -3.14
N VAL A 178 1.21 8.64 -2.37
CA VAL A 178 0.19 7.69 -1.89
C VAL A 178 -0.96 7.57 -2.89
N PRO A 179 -1.67 6.44 -2.96
CA PRO A 179 -2.86 6.30 -3.82
C PRO A 179 -3.96 7.29 -3.46
N GLY A 180 -4.09 7.60 -2.15
CA GLY A 180 -5.11 8.47 -1.60
C GLY A 180 -6.25 7.71 -0.92
N GLY A 181 -7.28 8.45 -0.49
CA GLY A 181 -8.37 7.87 0.31
C GLY A 181 -7.85 7.29 1.63
N SER A 182 -8.26 6.07 1.98
CA SER A 182 -7.77 5.37 3.18
C SER A 182 -6.32 4.87 3.04
N PHE A 183 -5.78 4.85 1.81
CA PHE A 183 -4.41 4.40 1.54
C PHE A 183 -3.45 5.59 1.62
N GLN A 184 -3.05 5.91 2.85
CA GLN A 184 -2.16 7.03 3.15
C GLN A 184 -0.69 6.62 3.26
N ILE A 185 -0.27 5.45 2.77
CA ILE A 185 1.13 5.01 2.72
C ILE A 185 1.51 4.60 1.29
N TYR A 186 2.79 4.35 1.02
CA TYR A 186 3.20 3.85 -0.29
C TYR A 186 2.67 2.43 -0.52
N PHE A 187 2.13 2.18 -1.72
CA PHE A 187 1.66 0.88 -2.18
C PHE A 187 2.44 0.47 -3.42
N TYR A 188 3.00 -0.73 -3.40
CA TYR A 188 3.89 -1.21 -4.45
C TYR A 188 3.19 -1.29 -5.81
N TRP A 189 2.02 -1.94 -5.85
CA TRP A 189 1.28 -2.13 -7.11
C TRP A 189 0.80 -0.80 -7.69
N ASP A 190 0.27 0.09 -6.86
CA ASP A 190 -0.20 1.43 -7.24
C ASP A 190 0.94 2.33 -7.73
N SER A 191 2.15 2.16 -7.16
CA SER A 191 3.34 2.92 -7.54
C SER A 191 3.64 2.80 -9.04
N TYR A 192 3.28 1.69 -9.70
CA TYR A 192 3.44 1.54 -11.14
C TYR A 192 2.67 2.60 -11.94
N TRP A 193 1.38 2.78 -11.63
CA TRP A 193 0.49 3.72 -12.34
C TRP A 193 0.85 5.17 -12.01
N ILE A 194 1.17 5.41 -10.73
CA ILE A 194 1.69 6.68 -10.25
C ILE A 194 2.95 7.05 -11.02
N ASN A 195 3.93 6.16 -11.12
CA ASN A 195 5.19 6.43 -11.81
C ASN A 195 4.97 6.76 -13.29
N LYS A 196 4.03 6.10 -13.99
CA LYS A 196 3.68 6.50 -15.37
C LYS A 196 3.12 7.92 -15.43
N GLY A 197 2.24 8.29 -14.50
CA GLY A 197 1.68 9.63 -14.42
C GLY A 197 2.73 10.70 -14.10
N LEU A 198 3.64 10.41 -13.18
CA LEU A 198 4.77 11.28 -12.82
C LEU A 198 5.72 11.48 -14.00
N LEU A 199 6.09 10.40 -14.71
CA LEU A 199 6.92 10.49 -15.92
C LEU A 199 6.23 11.33 -17.01
N PHE A 200 4.92 11.16 -17.19
CA PHE A 200 4.16 12.02 -18.11
C PHE A 200 4.18 13.48 -17.66
N SER A 201 4.19 13.74 -16.35
CA SER A 201 4.28 15.08 -15.74
C SER A 201 5.72 15.63 -15.68
N ASN A 202 6.69 14.96 -16.34
CA ASN A 202 8.11 15.32 -16.35
C ASN A 202 8.81 15.26 -14.98
N MET A 203 8.33 14.41 -14.07
CA MET A 203 8.82 14.28 -12.70
C MET A 203 9.73 13.04 -12.53
N SER A 204 10.84 13.00 -13.27
CA SER A 204 11.76 11.86 -13.28
C SER A 204 12.60 11.73 -12.01
N THR A 205 12.87 12.84 -11.30
CA THR A 205 13.58 12.83 -10.01
C THR A 205 12.72 12.20 -8.93
N THR A 206 11.44 12.56 -8.86
CA THR A 206 10.47 11.94 -7.94
C THR A 206 10.34 10.44 -8.22
N VAL A 207 10.28 10.02 -9.48
CA VAL A 207 10.22 8.60 -9.86
C VAL A 207 11.47 7.85 -9.43
N ARG A 208 12.66 8.43 -9.63
CA ARG A 208 13.92 7.85 -9.15
C ARG A 208 13.90 7.66 -7.63
N GLN A 209 13.48 8.66 -6.87
CA GLN A 209 13.36 8.60 -5.42
C GLN A 209 12.42 7.48 -4.93
N ILE A 210 11.27 7.32 -5.58
CA ILE A 210 10.33 6.21 -5.31
C ILE A 210 11.00 4.86 -5.59
N LEU A 211 11.71 4.71 -6.70
CA LEU A 211 12.42 3.48 -7.04
C LEU A 211 13.57 3.18 -6.07
N GLU A 212 14.30 4.19 -5.61
CA GLU A 212 15.33 4.06 -4.58
C GLU A 212 14.74 3.59 -3.24
N ASN A 213 13.57 4.09 -2.86
CA ASN A 213 12.83 3.59 -1.70
C ASN A 213 12.51 2.10 -1.86
N LEU A 214 11.93 1.68 -2.99
CA LEU A 214 11.62 0.26 -3.25
C LEU A 214 12.88 -0.61 -3.25
N ALA A 215 13.98 -0.14 -3.86
CA ALA A 215 15.26 -0.84 -3.86
C ALA A 215 15.83 -0.99 -2.44
N SER A 216 15.67 0.02 -1.58
CA SER A 216 16.08 -0.06 -0.18
C SER A 216 15.27 -1.12 0.58
N VAL A 217 13.96 -1.20 0.36
CA VAL A 217 13.10 -2.22 0.98
C VAL A 217 13.53 -3.63 0.56
N VAL A 218 13.81 -3.85 -0.73
CA VAL A 218 14.36 -5.14 -1.21
C VAL A 218 15.70 -5.46 -0.53
N ARG A 219 16.58 -4.47 -0.39
CA ARG A 219 17.90 -4.66 0.23
C ARG A 219 17.79 -5.11 1.69
N PHE A 220 16.84 -4.57 2.45
CA PHE A 220 16.69 -4.88 3.88
C PHE A 220 15.80 -6.09 4.15
N HIS A 221 14.73 -6.29 3.38
CA HIS A 221 13.74 -7.33 3.64
C HIS A 221 13.78 -8.51 2.65
N GLY A 222 14.49 -8.38 1.54
CA GLY A 222 14.59 -9.41 0.50
C GLY A 222 13.42 -9.43 -0.49
N PHE A 223 12.38 -8.63 -0.28
CA PHE A 223 11.21 -8.50 -1.14
C PHE A 223 10.55 -7.13 -0.97
N ILE A 224 9.60 -6.78 -1.86
CA ILE A 224 8.75 -5.59 -1.71
C ILE A 224 7.38 -6.04 -1.19
N PRO A 225 6.96 -5.62 0.02
CA PRO A 225 5.61 -5.88 0.51
C PRO A 225 4.57 -5.09 -0.29
N ASN A 226 3.29 -5.45 -0.14
CA ASN A 226 2.21 -4.74 -0.84
C ASN A 226 2.17 -3.24 -0.48
N SER A 227 2.43 -2.91 0.79
CA SER A 227 2.50 -1.54 1.27
C SER A 227 3.62 -1.37 2.29
N GLY A 228 3.90 -0.13 2.67
CA GLY A 228 4.79 0.17 3.80
C GLY A 228 4.22 -0.15 5.18
N SER A 229 3.06 -0.79 5.31
CA SER A 229 2.52 -1.22 6.60
C SER A 229 3.13 -2.56 7.02
N VAL A 230 3.30 -2.76 8.33
CA VAL A 230 3.78 -4.06 8.87
C VAL A 230 2.64 -5.10 8.93
N GLN A 231 1.39 -4.65 9.10
CA GLN A 231 0.18 -5.50 9.12
C GLN A 231 -0.29 -5.90 7.72
#